data_AF-A0A3B3WKS4-F1
#
_entry.id   AF-A0A3B3WKS4-F1
#
_cell.length_a   1.000
_cell.length_b   1.000
_cell.length_c   1.000
_cell.angle_alpha   90.00
_cell.angle_beta   90.00
_cell.angle_gamma   90.00
#
_symmetry.space_group_name_H-M   'P 1'
#
loop_
_entity.id
_entity.type
_entity.pdbx_description
1 polymer ?
#
loop_
_entity_poly.entity_id
_entity_poly.type
_entity_poly.pdbx_seq_one_letter_code
_entity_poly.pdbx_strand_id
1 'polypeptide(L)'
;MGELIDLASDFGLLLFLNITFSPYMCNLYMFTGAGLKIKRGCKLTADTVCEPMEGFFCTDSTPGGCVVAQKHRSCEPGQFISRMGTASTDTECSECISGSFSNGTMLSCQPHTQCEKENLQLIKAGTASTDVECGEKSSNTTGIVIGVLVVFLVAAAIGVGVLLWRKKKFTIPSEMNKCKLRCQKSLSICQV
;
A
#
# COMPACT_ATOMS: atom_id res chain seq x y z
N MET A 1 23.27 -67.80 -22.89
CA MET A 1 22.28 -68.90 -23.06
C MET A 1 21.53 -68.96 -21.74
N GLY A 2 20.45 -68.22 -21.50
CA GLY A 2 19.30 -68.01 -22.37
C GLY A 2 18.36 -69.20 -22.19
N GLU A 3 17.37 -69.08 -21.29
CA GLU A 3 15.99 -69.44 -21.57
C GLU A 3 15.03 -68.85 -20.52
N LEU A 4 13.98 -68.22 -21.06
CA LEU A 4 12.88 -67.53 -20.42
C LEU A 4 11.77 -68.58 -20.26
N ILE A 5 11.37 -68.89 -19.03
CA ILE A 5 10.30 -69.87 -18.78
C ILE A 5 9.02 -69.09 -18.44
N ASP A 6 8.03 -69.23 -19.31
CA ASP A 6 6.71 -68.62 -19.29
C ASP A 6 5.98 -68.77 -17.93
N LEU A 7 5.72 -67.65 -17.25
CA LEU A 7 4.88 -67.57 -16.05
C LEU A 7 3.38 -67.46 -16.39
N ALA A 8 2.95 -68.01 -17.52
CA ALA A 8 1.57 -67.87 -18.02
C ALA A 8 0.63 -69.04 -17.67
N SER A 9 1.05 -70.04 -16.86
CA SER A 9 0.25 -71.27 -16.70
C SER A 9 -0.14 -71.67 -15.27
N ASP A 10 -0.12 -70.77 -14.28
CA ASP A 10 -0.55 -71.10 -12.90
C ASP A 10 -1.75 -70.26 -12.40
N PHE A 11 -2.62 -69.85 -13.33
CA PHE A 11 -3.89 -69.19 -13.01
C PHE A 11 -4.97 -70.15 -12.47
N GLY A 12 -4.75 -71.46 -12.52
CA GLY A 12 -5.73 -72.48 -12.14
C GLY A 12 -5.74 -72.85 -10.65
N LEU A 13 -4.63 -72.70 -9.93
CA LEU A 13 -4.52 -73.18 -8.53
C LEU A 13 -4.98 -72.15 -7.49
N LEU A 14 -5.09 -70.88 -7.88
CA LEU A 14 -5.43 -69.77 -6.97
C LEU A 14 -6.93 -69.62 -6.68
N LEU A 15 -7.79 -70.37 -7.36
CA LEU A 15 -9.25 -70.37 -7.11
C LEU A 15 -9.65 -71.13 -5.84
N PHE A 16 -8.77 -71.95 -5.25
CA PHE A 16 -9.11 -72.81 -4.11
C PHE A 16 -8.92 -72.17 -2.72
N LEU A 17 -8.33 -70.97 -2.64
CA LEU A 17 -8.01 -70.35 -1.34
C LEU A 17 -8.97 -69.26 -0.88
N ASN A 18 -10.04 -68.92 -1.62
CA ASN A 18 -10.90 -67.78 -1.29
C ASN A 18 -10.10 -66.48 -1.00
N ILE A 19 -8.93 -66.32 -1.64
CA ILE A 19 -8.16 -65.07 -1.58
C ILE A 19 -8.72 -64.17 -2.69
N THR A 20 -9.90 -63.63 -2.45
CA THR A 20 -10.34 -62.45 -3.18
C THR A 20 -9.49 -61.25 -2.74
N PHE A 21 -9.19 -60.39 -3.71
CA PHE A 21 -8.60 -59.05 -3.62
C PHE A 21 -7.09 -58.93 -3.88
N SER A 22 -6.78 -58.89 -5.17
CA SER A 22 -5.97 -57.85 -5.84
C SER A 22 -4.72 -57.36 -5.08
N PRO A 23 -3.49 -57.75 -5.47
CA PRO A 23 -2.25 -57.09 -5.03
C PRO A 23 -2.09 -55.66 -5.60
N TYR A 24 -3.14 -55.12 -6.20
CA TYR A 24 -3.19 -53.82 -6.84
C TYR A 24 -4.28 -53.01 -6.14
N MET A 25 -3.88 -52.14 -5.22
CA MET A 25 -4.53 -50.86 -4.90
C MET A 25 -3.65 -50.15 -3.84
N CYS A 26 -2.36 -49.91 -4.15
CA CYS A 26 -1.78 -48.63 -3.68
C CYS A 26 -2.55 -47.58 -4.48
N ASN A 27 -3.74 -47.23 -3.99
CA ASN A 27 -4.65 -46.36 -4.72
C ASN A 27 -3.88 -45.08 -4.97
N LEU A 28 -3.69 -44.76 -6.24
CA LEU A 28 -2.95 -43.60 -6.70
C LEU A 28 -3.85 -42.38 -6.47
N TYR A 29 -4.17 -42.07 -5.22
CA TYR A 29 -4.62 -40.74 -4.85
C TYR A 29 -3.39 -39.82 -4.86
N MET A 30 -2.70 -39.77 -6.00
CA MET A 30 -1.99 -38.58 -6.40
C MET A 30 -3.08 -37.57 -6.80
N PHE A 31 -3.87 -37.15 -5.80
CA PHE A 31 -4.99 -36.23 -5.99
C PHE A 31 -4.37 -34.87 -6.25
N THR A 32 -4.28 -34.55 -7.53
CA THR A 32 -4.17 -33.21 -8.06
C THR A 32 -4.99 -32.25 -7.20
N GLY A 33 -4.34 -31.45 -6.35
CA GLY A 33 -4.98 -30.37 -5.60
C GLY A 33 -5.57 -30.68 -4.22
N ALA A 34 -5.39 -31.86 -3.63
CA ALA A 34 -5.98 -32.16 -2.30
C ALA A 34 -5.14 -31.68 -1.08
N GLY A 35 -4.01 -31.01 -1.29
CA GLY A 35 -3.21 -30.43 -0.19
C GLY A 35 -2.57 -31.44 0.78
N LEU A 36 -2.34 -32.68 0.34
CA LEU A 36 -1.83 -33.80 1.16
C LEU A 36 -0.46 -34.28 0.66
N LYS A 37 0.42 -34.65 1.59
CA LYS A 37 1.72 -35.30 1.35
C LYS A 37 1.77 -36.69 1.99
N ILE A 38 2.58 -37.58 1.44
CA ILE A 38 2.76 -38.94 1.97
C ILE A 38 3.62 -38.87 3.24
N LYS A 39 3.05 -39.35 4.35
CA LYS A 39 3.76 -39.52 5.63
C LYS A 39 4.42 -40.90 5.72
N ARG A 40 3.72 -41.93 5.25
CA ARG A 40 4.18 -43.32 5.19
C ARG A 40 3.68 -43.96 3.91
N GLY A 41 4.58 -44.53 3.11
CA GLY A 41 4.20 -45.26 1.89
C GLY A 41 3.46 -46.57 2.17
N CYS A 42 2.78 -47.10 1.15
CA CYS A 42 2.11 -48.40 1.24
C CYS A 42 3.11 -49.55 1.50
N LYS A 43 2.65 -50.57 2.21
CA LYS A 43 3.34 -51.84 2.45
C LYS A 43 2.37 -53.00 2.15
N LEU A 44 2.88 -54.21 1.91
CA LEU A 44 2.08 -55.42 1.66
C LEU A 44 0.96 -55.70 2.69
N THR A 45 1.09 -55.17 3.91
CA THR A 45 0.13 -55.38 5.01
C THR A 45 -0.41 -54.07 5.59
N ALA A 46 -0.13 -52.92 4.97
CA ALA A 46 -0.53 -51.61 5.49
C ALA A 46 -0.71 -50.58 4.38
N ASP A 47 -1.81 -49.83 4.47
CA ASP A 47 -2.12 -48.76 3.53
C ASP A 47 -1.18 -47.56 3.68
N THR A 48 -1.13 -46.73 2.63
CA THR A 48 -0.44 -45.44 2.67
C THR A 48 -1.09 -44.52 3.71
N VAL A 49 -0.27 -43.83 4.49
CA VAL A 49 -0.72 -42.80 5.43
C VAL A 49 -0.32 -41.44 4.88
N CYS A 50 -1.27 -40.52 4.78
CA CYS A 50 -1.05 -39.15 4.33
C CYS A 50 -1.24 -38.13 5.45
N GLU A 51 -0.62 -36.97 5.27
CA GLU A 51 -0.74 -35.83 6.16
C GLU A 51 -0.87 -34.53 5.34
N PRO A 52 -1.43 -33.45 5.91
CA PRO A 52 -1.53 -32.17 5.21
C PRO A 52 -0.16 -31.58 4.85
N MET A 53 -0.11 -30.90 3.71
CA MET A 53 1.02 -30.06 3.30
C MET A 53 1.07 -28.76 4.12
N GLU A 54 2.18 -28.04 4.05
CA GLU A 54 2.29 -26.72 4.68
C GLU A 54 1.26 -25.74 4.10
N GLY A 55 0.59 -25.00 4.98
CA GLY A 55 -0.51 -24.12 4.60
C GLY A 55 -1.86 -24.84 4.40
N PHE A 56 -1.97 -26.11 4.81
CA PHE A 56 -3.21 -26.87 4.80
C PHE A 56 -3.48 -27.50 6.18
N PHE A 57 -4.75 -27.70 6.50
CA PHE A 57 -5.21 -28.43 7.67
C PHE A 57 -6.12 -29.59 7.27
N CYS A 58 -6.14 -30.63 8.09
CA CYS A 58 -6.97 -31.79 7.87
C CYS A 58 -8.42 -31.52 8.26
N THR A 59 -9.36 -31.78 7.35
CA THR A 59 -10.80 -31.72 7.63
C THR A 59 -11.39 -33.10 7.89
N ASP A 60 -10.80 -34.14 7.29
CA ASP A 60 -11.19 -35.54 7.47
C ASP A 60 -10.00 -36.40 7.89
N SER A 61 -9.97 -36.76 9.18
CA SER A 61 -8.86 -37.45 9.84
C SER A 61 -9.07 -38.95 9.93
N THR A 62 -8.02 -39.72 9.63
CA THR A 62 -7.94 -41.17 9.88
C THR A 62 -6.95 -41.47 11.02
N PRO A 63 -6.96 -42.68 11.61
CA PRO A 63 -6.00 -43.04 12.66
C PRO A 63 -4.54 -42.87 12.21
N GLY A 64 -3.94 -41.73 12.57
CA GLY A 64 -2.57 -41.36 12.22
C GLY A 64 -2.39 -40.68 10.85
N GLY A 65 -3.46 -40.37 10.13
CA GLY A 65 -3.41 -39.76 8.80
C GLY A 65 -4.57 -38.81 8.47
N CYS A 66 -4.59 -38.34 7.22
CA CYS A 66 -5.58 -37.39 6.71
C CYS A 66 -6.03 -37.79 5.30
N VAL A 67 -7.34 -37.78 5.06
CA VAL A 67 -7.97 -38.13 3.77
C VAL A 67 -8.26 -36.90 2.93
N VAL A 68 -8.63 -35.80 3.58
CA VAL A 68 -8.94 -34.52 2.92
C VAL A 68 -8.27 -33.39 3.69
N ALA A 69 -7.48 -32.58 2.98
CA ALA A 69 -6.91 -31.36 3.53
C ALA A 69 -7.47 -30.13 2.81
N GLN A 70 -7.65 -29.06 3.57
CA GLN A 70 -8.11 -27.76 3.09
C GLN A 70 -7.02 -26.72 3.34
N LYS A 71 -6.87 -25.77 2.42
CA LYS A 71 -5.92 -24.67 2.59
C LYS A 71 -6.33 -23.82 3.80
N HIS A 72 -5.36 -23.40 4.59
CA HIS A 72 -5.59 -22.44 5.66
C HIS A 72 -6.23 -21.16 5.11
N ARG A 73 -7.22 -20.63 5.83
CA ARG A 73 -7.82 -19.34 5.47
C ARG A 73 -6.77 -18.23 5.57
N SER A 74 -6.91 -17.25 4.68
CA SER A 74 -6.20 -15.97 4.79
C SER A 74 -7.04 -14.99 5.60
N CYS A 75 -6.38 -14.15 6.39
CA CYS A 75 -7.07 -13.06 7.07
C CYS A 75 -7.24 -11.89 6.09
N GLU A 76 -8.33 -11.14 6.28
CA GLU A 76 -8.64 -9.99 5.44
C GLU A 76 -7.85 -8.76 5.92
N PRO A 77 -7.65 -7.73 5.08
CA PRO A 77 -7.15 -6.44 5.54
C PRO A 77 -8.09 -5.88 6.62
N GLY A 78 -7.54 -5.43 7.75
CA GLY A 78 -8.32 -5.15 8.95
C GLY A 78 -8.17 -6.19 10.05
N GLN A 79 -7.77 -7.41 9.69
CA GLN A 79 -7.57 -8.52 10.60
C GLN A 79 -6.10 -8.89 10.74
N PHE A 80 -5.75 -9.46 11.89
CA PHE A 80 -4.48 -10.11 12.14
C PHE A 80 -4.69 -11.59 12.44
N ILE A 81 -3.64 -12.39 12.25
CA ILE A 81 -3.63 -13.82 12.58
C ILE A 81 -3.51 -13.96 14.09
N SER A 82 -4.62 -14.31 14.76
CA SER A 82 -4.65 -14.49 16.21
C SER A 82 -4.15 -15.87 16.62
N ARG A 83 -4.40 -16.89 15.79
CA ARG A 83 -3.77 -18.22 15.93
C ARG A 83 -3.33 -18.73 14.57
N MET A 84 -2.07 -19.17 14.49
CA MET A 84 -1.57 -19.84 13.30
C MET A 84 -2.27 -21.20 13.13
N GLY A 85 -2.67 -21.48 11.88
CA GLY A 85 -3.17 -22.79 11.50
C GLY A 85 -2.12 -23.88 11.72
N THR A 86 -2.59 -25.08 12.04
CA THR A 86 -1.77 -26.28 12.21
C THR A 86 -2.19 -27.35 11.20
N ALA A 87 -1.55 -28.52 11.22
CA ALA A 87 -1.99 -29.64 10.40
C ALA A 87 -3.42 -30.12 10.74
N SER A 88 -3.98 -29.75 11.90
CA SER A 88 -5.31 -30.19 12.33
C SER A 88 -6.31 -29.05 12.53
N THR A 89 -5.85 -27.79 12.50
CA THR A 89 -6.71 -26.62 12.76
C THR A 89 -6.46 -25.54 11.72
N ASP A 90 -7.52 -24.84 11.35
CA ASP A 90 -7.42 -23.68 10.46
C ASP A 90 -6.76 -22.48 11.18
N THR A 91 -6.33 -21.49 10.40
CA THR A 91 -5.89 -20.19 10.88
C THR A 91 -7.06 -19.42 11.47
N GLU A 92 -6.87 -18.84 12.65
CA GLU A 92 -7.85 -17.93 13.25
C GLU A 92 -7.43 -16.47 13.03
N CYS A 93 -8.42 -15.65 12.70
CA CYS A 93 -8.26 -14.22 12.44
C CYS A 93 -9.01 -13.41 13.49
N SER A 94 -8.50 -12.24 13.84
CA SER A 94 -9.16 -11.29 14.75
C SER A 94 -9.02 -9.87 14.25
N GLU A 95 -9.99 -9.02 14.58
CA GLU A 95 -10.04 -7.63 14.13
C GLU A 95 -9.00 -6.75 14.83
N CYS A 96 -8.46 -5.79 14.10
CA CYS A 96 -7.62 -4.75 14.69
C CYS A 96 -8.44 -3.74 15.49
N ILE A 97 -7.89 -3.32 16.63
CA ILE A 97 -8.46 -2.23 17.44
C ILE A 97 -8.24 -0.87 16.77
N SER A 98 -9.05 0.12 17.14
CA SER A 98 -8.87 1.50 16.68
C SER A 98 -7.47 2.02 17.00
N GLY A 99 -6.85 2.70 16.03
CA GLY A 99 -5.47 3.18 16.13
C GLY A 99 -4.42 2.14 15.70
N SER A 100 -4.83 1.00 15.14
CA SER A 100 -3.94 -0.01 14.58
C SER A 100 -4.46 -0.52 13.24
N PHE A 101 -3.57 -1.09 12.43
CA PHE A 101 -3.88 -1.63 11.12
C PHE A 101 -3.14 -2.94 10.81
N SER A 102 -3.70 -3.73 9.90
CA SER A 102 -3.06 -4.94 9.36
C SER A 102 -3.51 -5.23 7.94
N ASN A 103 -2.61 -5.79 7.13
CA ASN A 103 -2.91 -6.24 5.78
C ASN A 103 -3.33 -7.72 5.71
N GLY A 104 -3.71 -8.34 6.83
CA GLY A 104 -4.18 -9.74 6.87
C GLY A 104 -3.08 -10.81 6.90
N THR A 105 -1.80 -10.42 6.80
CA THR A 105 -0.66 -11.36 6.80
C THR A 105 0.13 -11.37 8.11
N MET A 106 -0.20 -10.46 9.02
CA MET A 106 0.59 -10.18 10.22
C MET A 106 0.03 -10.94 11.43
N LEU A 107 0.90 -11.36 12.35
CA LEU A 107 0.51 -12.00 13.62
C LEU A 107 -0.01 -10.99 14.67
N SER A 108 0.08 -9.69 14.39
CA SER A 108 -0.43 -8.62 15.23
C SER A 108 -0.69 -7.37 14.39
N CYS A 109 -1.56 -6.49 14.88
CA CYS A 109 -1.81 -5.19 14.26
C CYS A 109 -0.66 -4.23 14.54
N GLN A 110 -0.26 -3.46 13.54
CA GLN A 110 0.69 -2.38 13.71
C GLN A 110 -0.03 -1.12 14.16
N PRO A 111 0.52 -0.35 15.11
CA PRO A 111 -0.05 0.94 15.48
C PRO A 111 0.02 1.91 14.28
N HIS A 112 -0.97 2.80 14.17
CA HIS A 112 -0.94 3.87 13.19
C HIS A 112 0.25 4.80 13.43
N THR A 113 0.82 5.29 12.34
CA THR A 113 1.86 6.32 12.37
C THR A 113 1.33 7.59 13.04
N GLN A 114 2.18 8.29 13.79
CA GLN A 114 1.83 9.55 14.45
C GLN A 114 2.46 10.71 13.68
N CYS A 115 1.68 11.36 12.81
CA CYS A 115 2.17 12.42 11.93
C CYS A 115 2.82 13.57 12.71
N GLU A 116 2.32 13.88 13.92
CA GLU A 116 2.83 14.96 14.76
C GLU A 116 4.27 14.72 15.22
N LYS A 117 4.67 13.45 15.40
CA LYS A 117 6.06 13.10 15.77
C LYS A 117 7.03 13.35 14.61
N GLU A 118 6.55 13.25 13.38
CA GLU A 118 7.31 13.47 12.15
C GLU A 118 7.23 14.92 11.65
N ASN A 119 6.65 15.84 12.43
CA ASN A 119 6.39 17.24 12.05
C ASN A 119 5.55 17.38 10.76
N LEU A 120 4.74 16.35 10.45
CA LEU A 120 3.81 16.31 9.34
C LEU A 120 2.38 16.49 9.84
N GLN A 121 1.45 16.81 8.93
CA GLN A 121 0.03 16.87 9.26
C GLN A 121 -0.70 15.66 8.69
N LEU A 122 -1.72 15.22 9.42
CA LEU A 122 -2.62 14.17 8.97
C LEU A 122 -3.37 14.65 7.72
N ILE A 123 -3.13 13.99 6.59
CA ILE A 123 -3.83 14.24 5.32
C ILE A 123 -5.04 13.32 5.22
N LYS A 124 -4.89 12.06 5.63
CA LYS A 124 -5.95 11.05 5.58
C LYS A 124 -5.88 10.17 6.82
N ALA A 125 -7.04 9.97 7.43
CA ALA A 125 -7.17 9.07 8.58
C ALA A 125 -6.87 7.62 8.17
N GLY A 126 -6.11 6.92 9.01
CA GLY A 126 -5.87 5.49 8.89
C GLY A 126 -7.13 4.69 9.20
N THR A 127 -7.18 3.46 8.70
CA THR A 127 -8.27 2.51 8.93
C THR A 127 -7.71 1.24 9.57
N ALA A 128 -8.54 0.25 9.87
CA ALA A 128 -8.06 -1.04 10.34
C ALA A 128 -7.19 -1.77 9.27
N SER A 129 -7.32 -1.41 7.99
CA SER A 129 -6.56 -2.04 6.89
C SER A 129 -5.39 -1.21 6.39
N THR A 130 -5.37 0.09 6.66
CA THR A 130 -4.36 1.03 6.13
C THR A 130 -3.84 1.96 7.19
N ASP A 131 -2.56 2.32 7.08
CA ASP A 131 -1.99 3.36 7.93
C ASP A 131 -2.57 4.76 7.63
N VAL A 132 -2.28 5.71 8.51
CA VAL A 132 -2.51 7.14 8.28
C VAL A 132 -1.62 7.65 7.14
N GLU A 133 -2.12 8.58 6.34
CA GLU A 133 -1.29 9.30 5.36
C GLU A 133 -0.92 10.66 5.94
N CYS A 134 0.39 10.88 6.12
CA CYS A 134 0.96 12.13 6.60
C CYS A 134 1.54 12.94 5.44
N GLY A 135 1.48 14.28 5.53
CA GLY A 135 2.02 15.16 4.51
C GLY A 135 2.29 16.57 5.01
N GLU A 136 3.09 17.31 4.25
CA GLU A 136 3.36 18.71 4.56
C GLU A 136 2.12 19.56 4.24
N LYS A 137 1.67 20.35 5.21
CA LYS A 137 0.69 21.39 4.92
C LYS A 137 1.40 22.49 4.15
N SER A 138 1.11 22.60 2.86
CA SER A 138 1.50 23.77 2.06
C SER A 138 0.87 25.01 2.67
N SER A 139 1.65 25.70 3.50
CA SER A 139 1.21 26.88 4.21
C SER A 139 1.16 28.01 3.18
N ASN A 140 -0.04 28.33 2.70
CA ASN A 140 -0.31 29.53 1.89
C ASN A 140 0.22 30.82 2.54
N THR A 141 0.58 30.77 3.82
CA THR A 141 1.30 31.81 4.55
C THR A 141 2.53 32.30 3.81
N THR A 142 3.31 31.44 3.15
CA THR A 142 4.50 31.89 2.38
C THR A 142 4.08 32.74 1.18
N GLY A 143 3.02 32.33 0.47
CA GLY A 143 2.45 33.08 -0.66
C GLY A 143 1.82 34.41 -0.24
N ILE A 144 1.12 34.43 0.91
CA ILE A 144 0.51 35.65 1.47
C ILE A 144 1.57 36.65 1.91
N VAL A 145 2.63 36.20 2.61
CA VAL A 145 3.72 37.08 3.07
C VAL A 145 4.46 37.71 1.88
N ILE A 146 4.76 36.91 0.84
CA ILE A 146 5.38 37.41 -0.40
C ILE A 146 4.45 38.39 -1.11
N GLY A 147 3.15 38.06 -1.22
CA GLY A 147 2.15 38.93 -1.85
C GLY A 147 2.05 40.30 -1.15
N VAL A 148 2.02 40.31 0.18
CA VAL A 148 1.97 41.55 0.98
C VAL A 148 3.25 42.37 0.77
N LEU A 149 4.43 41.75 0.82
CA LEU A 149 5.70 42.44 0.57
C LEU A 149 5.75 43.11 -0.81
N VAL A 150 5.33 42.42 -1.86
CA VAL A 150 5.31 42.97 -3.23
C VAL A 150 4.33 44.13 -3.35
N VAL A 151 3.13 44.02 -2.78
CA VAL A 151 2.14 45.10 -2.79
C VAL A 151 2.66 46.35 -2.07
N PHE A 152 3.31 46.19 -0.92
CA PHE A 152 3.92 47.32 -0.19
C PHE A 152 5.02 48.00 -1.01
N LEU A 153 5.89 47.24 -1.68
CA LEU A 153 6.95 47.80 -2.52
C LEU A 153 6.38 48.58 -3.72
N VAL A 154 5.34 48.06 -4.37
CA VAL A 154 4.67 48.74 -5.48
C VAL A 154 3.98 50.01 -5.01
N ALA A 155 3.27 49.97 -3.88
CA ALA A 155 2.63 51.15 -3.30
C ALA A 155 3.65 52.23 -2.91
N ALA A 156 4.79 51.84 -2.34
CA ALA A 156 5.88 52.76 -2.02
C ALA A 156 6.48 53.40 -3.27
N ALA A 157 6.72 52.62 -4.34
CA ALA A 157 7.22 53.14 -5.61
C ALA A 157 6.25 54.13 -6.27
N ILE A 158 4.94 53.82 -6.26
CA ILE A 158 3.89 54.73 -6.74
C ILE A 158 3.85 56.00 -5.88
N GLY A 159 3.91 55.87 -4.56
CA GLY A 159 3.95 56.99 -3.62
C GLY A 159 5.13 57.92 -3.88
N VAL A 160 6.34 57.37 -4.03
CA VAL A 160 7.55 58.12 -4.39
C VAL A 160 7.40 58.78 -5.77
N GLY A 161 6.87 58.06 -6.76
CA GLY A 161 6.59 58.60 -8.10
C GLY A 161 5.66 59.80 -8.07
N VAL A 162 4.56 59.72 -7.32
CA VAL A 162 3.59 60.82 -7.12
C VAL A 162 4.23 61.99 -6.39
N LEU A 163 5.05 61.75 -5.36
CA LEU A 163 5.78 62.80 -4.64
C LEU A 163 6.77 63.53 -5.54
N LEU A 164 7.53 62.79 -6.36
CA LEU A 164 8.46 63.36 -7.35
C LEU A 164 7.71 64.15 -8.44
N TRP A 165 6.57 63.65 -8.92
CA TRP A 165 5.69 64.37 -9.84
C TRP A 165 5.11 65.65 -9.23
N ARG A 166 4.66 65.61 -7.97
CA ARG A 166 4.16 66.79 -7.26
C ARG A 166 5.24 67.84 -7.06
N LYS A 167 6.47 67.43 -6.70
CA LYS A 167 7.62 68.33 -6.65
C LYS A 167 7.90 68.96 -8.02
N LYS A 168 7.98 68.15 -9.08
CA LYS A 168 8.22 68.65 -10.44
C LYS A 168 7.15 69.63 -10.92
N LYS A 169 5.86 69.37 -10.64
CA LYS A 169 4.75 70.28 -10.99
C LYS A 169 4.79 71.60 -10.22
N PHE A 170 5.28 71.60 -8.98
CA PHE A 170 5.43 72.81 -8.16
C PHE A 170 6.72 73.59 -8.48
N THR A 171 7.77 72.93 -8.99
CA THR A 171 9.02 73.58 -9.44
C THR A 171 8.93 74.17 -10.85
N ILE A 172 7.84 73.95 -11.59
CA ILE A 172 7.56 74.68 -12.84
C ILE A 172 6.59 75.86 -12.57
N PRO A 173 7.09 77.00 -12.07
CA PRO A 173 6.46 78.29 -12.36
C PRO A 173 7.50 79.27 -12.90
N SER A 174 7.67 79.39 -14.24
CA SER A 174 8.21 80.63 -14.86
C SER A 174 8.23 80.67 -16.41
N GLU A 175 7.29 80.06 -17.15
CA GLU A 175 7.02 80.53 -18.53
C GLU A 175 6.03 81.73 -18.51
N MET A 176 6.03 82.52 -17.42
CA MET A 176 5.39 83.84 -17.34
C MET A 176 6.43 84.97 -17.10
N ASN A 177 7.71 84.62 -16.91
CA ASN A 177 8.80 85.60 -16.77
C ASN A 177 9.46 85.96 -18.12
N LYS A 178 9.28 85.14 -19.16
CA LYS A 178 9.71 85.49 -20.53
C LYS A 178 8.83 86.56 -21.19
N CYS A 179 7.51 86.52 -20.97
CA CYS A 179 6.61 87.59 -21.45
C CYS A 179 6.87 88.92 -20.72
N LYS A 180 7.18 88.88 -19.41
CA LYS A 180 7.49 90.09 -18.64
C LYS A 180 8.81 90.76 -19.09
N LEU A 181 9.84 89.97 -19.44
CA LEU A 181 11.08 90.52 -20.02
C LEU A 181 10.92 91.05 -21.46
N ARG A 182 9.97 90.51 -22.25
CA ARG A 182 9.73 90.96 -23.62
C ARG A 182 8.90 92.26 -23.69
N CYS A 183 7.95 92.47 -22.78
CA CYS A 183 7.26 93.75 -22.65
C CYS A 183 8.16 94.88 -22.11
N GLN A 184 9.05 94.58 -21.16
CA GLN A 184 9.94 95.62 -20.60
C GLN A 184 11.03 96.08 -21.58
N LYS A 185 11.43 95.23 -22.54
CA LYS A 185 12.32 95.63 -23.66
C LYS A 185 11.62 96.40 -24.78
N SER A 186 10.28 96.35 -24.87
CA SER A 186 9.55 97.09 -25.91
C SER A 186 9.19 98.52 -25.48
N LEU A 187 9.11 98.80 -24.18
CA LEU A 187 8.75 100.13 -23.67
C LEU A 187 9.93 101.12 -23.65
N SER A 188 11.17 100.62 -23.71
CA SER A 188 12.39 101.44 -23.75
C SER A 188 12.88 101.81 -25.16
N ILE A 189 12.18 101.40 -26.22
CA ILE A 189 12.57 101.68 -27.62
C ILE A 189 11.75 102.85 -28.22
N CYS A 190 10.70 103.35 -27.54
CA CYS A 190 9.88 104.47 -28.01
C CYS A 190 10.21 105.83 -27.36
N GLN A 191 11.36 105.97 -26.69
CA GLN A 191 11.86 107.27 -26.18
C GLN A 191 13.32 107.48 -26.58
N VAL A 192 13.59 107.73 -27.86
CA VAL A 192 14.69 108.58 -28.36
C VAL A 192 14.25 109.18 -29.69
#